data_AF-A0A3B5AP46-F1
#
_entry.id   AF-A0A3B5AP46-F1
#
_cell.length_a   1.000
_cell.length_b   1.000
_cell.length_c   1.000
_cell.angle_alpha   90.00
_cell.angle_beta   90.00
_cell.angle_gamma   90.00
#
_symmetry.space_group_name_H-M   'P 1'
#
loop_
_entity.id
_entity.type
_entity.pdbx_description
1 polymer ?
#
loop_
_entity_poly.entity_id
_entity_poly.type
_entity_poly.pdbx_seq_one_letter_code
_entity_poly.pdbx_strand_id
1 'polypeptide(L)'
;MTALRLVQRMKRDWMHTGRRPSGLCGAALLVAARLHDFRRTIKEVVSIVKVCETTLRKRLVEFEDTPTSQLTIEDFMKVDLDQECDPPCFTAGLKKLKAQQVTPQEHLLISQNEIQEYQDEIDAELESSRPKLRGVYAAYTKEGEQFQKPSWEHV
;
A
#
# COMPACT_ATOMS: atom_id res chain seq x y z
N MET A 1 -2.82 32.29 1.62
CA MET A 1 -1.43 32.02 1.18
C MET A 1 -1.05 30.54 1.16
N THR A 2 -1.86 29.62 1.71
CA THR A 2 -1.53 28.18 1.83
C THR A 2 -1.19 27.49 0.50
N ALA A 3 -1.92 27.77 -0.58
CA ALA A 3 -1.66 27.16 -1.89
C ALA A 3 -0.26 27.51 -2.45
N LEU A 4 0.20 28.75 -2.26
CA LEU A 4 1.56 29.15 -2.68
C LEU A 4 2.63 28.41 -1.88
N ARG A 5 2.44 28.28 -0.57
CA ARG A 5 3.34 27.52 0.30
C ARG A 5 3.40 26.05 -0.09
N LEU A 6 2.24 25.44 -0.41
CA LEU A 6 2.18 24.07 -0.94
C LEU A 6 2.96 23.93 -2.24
N VAL A 7 2.80 24.85 -3.20
CA VAL A 7 3.57 24.82 -4.45
C VAL A 7 5.07 24.93 -4.20
N GLN A 8 5.50 25.81 -3.29
CA GLN A 8 6.92 25.95 -2.93
C GLN A 8 7.47 24.65 -2.32
N ARG A 9 6.72 24.03 -1.40
CA ARG A 9 7.12 22.76 -0.79
C ARG A 9 7.17 21.63 -1.81
N MET A 10 6.14 21.47 -2.64
CA MET A 10 6.12 20.47 -3.72
C MET A 10 7.26 20.66 -4.74
N LYS A 11 7.74 21.90 -4.93
CA LYS A 11 8.92 22.16 -5.78
C LYS A 11 10.20 21.66 -5.13
N ARG A 12 10.36 21.86 -3.82
CA ARG A 12 11.48 21.38 -3.01
C ARG A 12 11.50 19.85 -2.93
N ASP A 13 10.33 19.22 -2.90
CA ASP A 13 10.16 17.75 -2.99
C ASP A 13 10.30 17.21 -4.43
N TRP A 14 10.90 17.97 -5.35
CA TRP A 14 11.18 17.58 -6.74
C TRP A 14 9.96 17.09 -7.56
N MET A 15 8.73 17.34 -7.10
CA MET A 15 7.52 16.84 -7.74
C MET A 15 7.24 17.51 -9.10
N HIS A 16 7.88 18.64 -9.38
CA HIS A 16 7.68 19.45 -10.59
C HIS A 16 8.69 19.16 -11.70
N THR A 17 9.85 18.59 -11.38
CA THR A 17 11.00 18.47 -12.27
C THR A 17 10.66 17.62 -13.49
N GLY A 18 10.82 18.18 -14.69
CA GLY A 18 10.50 17.51 -15.97
C GLY A 18 9.00 17.31 -16.25
N ARG A 19 8.11 17.98 -15.50
CA ARG A 19 6.66 17.75 -15.58
C ARG A 19 5.88 19.06 -15.69
N ARG A 20 4.65 19.00 -16.20
CA ARG A 20 3.83 20.20 -16.43
C ARG A 20 3.50 20.93 -15.11
N PRO A 21 3.79 22.25 -14.98
CA PRO A 21 3.59 22.98 -13.72
C PRO A 21 2.12 23.25 -13.41
N SER A 22 1.26 23.37 -14.42
CA SER A 22 -0.17 23.62 -14.22
C SER A 22 -0.81 22.54 -13.34
N GLY A 23 -0.55 21.25 -13.61
CA GLY A 23 -1.06 20.15 -12.80
C GLY A 23 -0.61 20.21 -11.34
N LEU A 24 0.60 20.72 -11.07
CA LEU A 24 1.08 20.92 -9.70
C LEU A 24 0.30 22.04 -8.99
N CYS A 25 0.08 23.17 -9.67
CA CYS A 25 -0.73 24.27 -9.13
C CYS A 25 -2.17 23.84 -8.86
N GLY A 26 -2.76 23.01 -9.74
CA GLY A 26 -4.10 22.45 -9.53
C GLY A 26 -4.18 21.53 -8.32
N ALA A 27 -3.16 20.70 -8.10
CA ALA A 27 -3.10 19.83 -6.92
C ALA A 27 -3.00 20.66 -5.65
N ALA A 28 -2.10 21.65 -5.63
CA ALA A 28 -1.95 22.57 -4.50
C ALA A 28 -3.23 23.37 -4.20
N LEU A 29 -3.97 23.81 -5.23
CA LEU A 29 -5.27 24.47 -5.07
C LEU A 29 -6.30 23.54 -4.43
N LEU A 30 -6.40 22.28 -4.87
CA LEU A 30 -7.31 21.31 -4.30
C LEU A 30 -6.98 20.99 -2.84
N VAL A 31 -5.71 20.74 -2.53
CA VAL A 31 -5.26 20.47 -1.17
C VAL A 31 -5.58 21.66 -0.27
N ALA A 32 -5.19 22.87 -0.67
CA ALA A 32 -5.49 24.08 0.09
C ALA A 32 -7.00 24.27 0.31
N ALA A 33 -7.82 24.02 -0.71
CA ALA A 33 -9.27 24.11 -0.58
C ALA A 33 -9.81 23.14 0.50
N ARG A 34 -9.29 21.89 0.55
CA ARG A 34 -9.67 20.91 1.58
C ARG A 34 -9.19 21.30 2.97
N LEU A 35 -8.00 21.88 3.10
CA LEU A 35 -7.46 22.35 4.38
C LEU A 35 -8.29 23.50 4.98
N HIS A 36 -9.01 24.27 4.16
CA HIS A 36 -9.85 25.38 4.60
C HIS A 36 -11.35 25.06 4.55
N ASP A 37 -11.72 23.77 4.56
CA ASP A 37 -13.10 23.27 4.44
C ASP A 37 -13.89 23.80 3.22
N PHE A 38 -13.17 24.27 2.21
CA PHE A 38 -13.73 24.77 0.98
C PHE A 38 -13.88 23.64 -0.05
N ARG A 39 -15.10 23.11 -0.15
CA ARG A 39 -15.37 21.96 -1.02
C ARG A 39 -15.43 22.39 -2.49
N ARG A 40 -14.45 21.92 -3.26
CA ARG A 40 -14.40 21.98 -4.73
C ARG A 40 -14.19 20.60 -5.33
N THR A 41 -14.77 20.40 -6.50
CA THR A 41 -14.64 19.15 -7.25
C THR A 41 -13.36 19.18 -8.10
N ILE A 42 -12.83 18.00 -8.39
CA ILE A 42 -11.68 17.85 -9.28
C ILE A 42 -12.00 18.41 -10.68
N LYS A 43 -13.23 18.21 -11.18
CA LYS A 43 -13.67 18.68 -12.49
C LYS A 43 -13.62 20.21 -12.62
N GLU A 44 -14.06 20.94 -11.59
CA GLU A 44 -13.98 22.40 -11.56
C GLU A 44 -12.54 22.89 -11.68
N VAL A 45 -11.61 22.31 -10.91
CA VAL A 45 -10.20 22.72 -10.95
C VAL A 45 -9.53 22.35 -12.28
N VAL A 46 -9.82 21.16 -12.81
CA VAL A 46 -9.35 20.71 -14.12
C VAL A 46 -9.78 21.68 -15.23
N SER A 47 -11.02 22.18 -15.18
CA SER A 47 -11.53 23.11 -16.19
C SER A 47 -10.73 24.42 -16.25
N ILE A 48 -10.11 24.84 -15.15
CA ILE A 48 -9.29 26.06 -15.03
C ILE A 48 -7.85 25.78 -15.44
N VAL A 49 -7.25 24.72 -14.85
CA VAL A 49 -5.82 24.41 -14.96
C VAL A 49 -5.46 23.72 -16.30
N LYS A 50 -6.48 23.25 -17.03
CA LYS A 50 -6.36 22.62 -18.36
C LYS A 50 -5.41 21.41 -18.33
N VAL A 51 -5.67 20.46 -17.43
CA VAL A 51 -4.96 19.16 -17.32
C VAL A 51 -5.96 18.02 -17.19
N CYS A 52 -5.57 16.80 -17.56
CA CYS A 52 -6.46 15.64 -17.37
C CYS A 52 -6.71 15.36 -15.89
N GLU A 53 -7.91 14.89 -15.54
CA GLU A 53 -8.27 14.48 -14.18
C GLU A 53 -7.32 13.40 -13.64
N THR A 54 -6.96 12.42 -14.46
CA THR A 54 -6.00 11.37 -14.12
C THR A 54 -4.63 11.93 -13.77
N THR A 55 -4.16 12.97 -14.48
CA THR A 55 -2.90 13.64 -14.19
C THR A 55 -2.95 14.33 -12.83
N LEU A 56 -4.06 14.99 -12.51
CA LEU A 56 -4.24 15.67 -11.23
C LEU A 56 -4.26 14.68 -10.06
N ARG A 57 -5.00 13.57 -10.22
CA ARG A 57 -5.04 12.47 -9.23
C ARG A 57 -3.65 11.89 -8.98
N LYS A 58 -2.86 11.62 -10.03
CA LYS A 58 -1.47 11.15 -9.88
C LYS A 58 -0.62 12.10 -9.03
N ARG A 59 -0.76 13.42 -9.22
CA ARG A 59 -0.02 14.42 -8.42
C ARG A 59 -0.46 14.44 -6.96
N LEU A 60 -1.74 14.21 -6.68
CA LEU A 60 -2.24 14.13 -5.30
C LEU A 60 -1.71 12.89 -4.58
N VAL A 61 -1.69 11.73 -5.26
CA VAL A 61 -1.11 10.49 -4.71
C VAL A 61 0.38 10.64 -4.45
N GLU A 62 1.13 11.26 -5.37
CA GLU A 62 2.56 11.51 -5.14
C GLU A 62 2.80 12.52 -4.01
N PHE A 63 1.87 13.44 -3.75
CA PHE A 63 1.97 14.36 -2.61
C PHE A 63 1.70 13.60 -1.30
N GLU A 64 0.75 12.68 -1.30
CA GLU A 64 0.47 11.78 -0.16
C GLU A 64 1.72 11.01 0.28
N ASP A 65 2.55 10.56 -0.66
CA ASP A 65 3.82 9.88 -0.39
C ASP A 65 4.91 10.79 0.24
N THR A 66 4.72 12.12 0.31
CA THR A 66 5.70 13.05 0.91
C THR A 66 5.46 13.23 2.43
N PRO A 67 6.50 13.52 3.24
CA PRO A 67 6.32 13.76 4.68
C PRO A 67 5.45 14.98 4.99
N THR A 68 5.37 15.93 4.05
CA THR A 68 4.49 17.11 4.15
C THR A 68 3.02 16.74 4.29
N SER A 69 2.58 15.62 3.68
CA SER A 69 1.17 15.23 3.67
C SER A 69 0.64 14.84 5.06
N GLN A 70 1.56 14.44 5.96
CA GLN A 70 1.24 13.96 7.31
C GLN A 70 1.12 15.10 8.32
N LEU A 71 1.49 16.32 7.95
CA LEU A 71 1.44 17.48 8.83
C LEU A 71 0.01 17.99 9.01
N THR A 72 -0.27 18.48 10.22
CA THR A 72 -1.50 19.24 10.45
C THR A 72 -1.42 20.59 9.72
N ILE A 73 -2.58 21.22 9.49
CA ILE A 73 -2.65 22.54 8.87
C ILE A 73 -1.84 23.58 9.67
N GLU A 74 -1.91 23.50 10.99
CA GLU A 74 -1.20 24.43 11.87
C GLU A 74 0.31 24.24 11.77
N ASP A 75 0.79 22.99 11.80
CA ASP A 75 2.21 22.69 11.71
C ASP A 75 2.77 23.08 10.35
N PHE A 76 2.05 22.77 9.28
CA PHE A 76 2.42 23.16 7.92
C PHE A 76 2.56 24.68 7.75
N MET A 77 1.80 25.47 8.50
CA MET A 77 1.88 26.93 8.45
C MET A 77 2.98 27.52 9.35
N LYS A 78 3.55 26.73 10.27
CA LYS A 78 4.59 27.18 11.21
C LYS A 78 5.98 26.68 10.80
N VAL A 79 6.08 25.44 10.33
CA VAL A 79 7.35 24.74 10.13
C VAL A 79 7.56 24.44 8.65
N ASP A 80 8.77 24.71 8.16
CA ASP A 80 9.24 24.18 6.88
C ASP A 80 10.14 22.98 7.14
N LEU A 81 9.82 21.84 6.52
CA LEU A 81 10.64 20.64 6.62
C LEU A 81 11.93 20.83 5.80
N ASP A 82 13.08 20.50 6.39
CA ASP A 82 14.36 20.54 5.68
C ASP A 82 14.52 19.39 4.69
N GLN A 83 13.99 18.21 5.06
CA GLN A 83 14.07 16.98 4.27
C GLN A 83 13.39 17.16 2.90
N GLU A 84 14.09 16.76 1.85
CA GLU A 84 13.59 16.74 0.48
C GLU A 84 13.25 15.30 0.06
N CYS A 85 12.38 15.18 -0.93
CA CYS A 85 12.06 13.89 -1.56
C CYS A 85 12.65 13.79 -2.96
N ASP A 86 12.97 12.56 -3.36
CA ASP A 86 13.39 12.24 -4.72
C ASP A 86 12.24 12.41 -5.73
N PRO A 87 12.54 12.73 -7.00
CA PRO A 87 11.52 12.87 -8.03
C PRO A 87 10.79 11.52 -8.29
N PRO A 88 9.50 11.55 -8.69
CA PRO A 88 8.70 10.33 -8.91
C PRO A 88 9.27 9.35 -9.94
N CYS A 89 10.05 9.81 -10.92
CA CYS A 89 10.71 8.93 -11.87
C CYS A 89 11.78 8.05 -11.22
N PHE A 90 12.51 8.58 -10.23
CA PHE A 90 13.52 7.87 -9.49
C PHE A 90 12.88 6.87 -8.51
N THR A 91 11.92 7.32 -7.71
CA THR A 91 11.22 6.46 -6.75
C THR A 91 10.44 5.33 -7.45
N ALA A 92 9.80 5.60 -8.58
CA ALA A 92 9.15 4.56 -9.39
C ALA A 92 10.16 3.54 -9.96
N GLY A 93 11.34 3.98 -10.38
CA GLY A 93 12.42 3.10 -10.82
C GLY A 93 12.89 2.18 -9.69
N LEU A 94 13.12 2.73 -8.50
CA LEU A 94 13.49 1.95 -7.31
C LEU A 94 12.40 0.95 -6.91
N LYS A 95 11.13 1.36 -6.89
CA LYS A 95 10.00 0.47 -6.58
C LYS A 95 9.94 -0.71 -7.57
N LYS A 96 10.18 -0.48 -8.86
CA LYS A 96 10.24 -1.55 -9.88
C LYS A 96 11.42 -2.51 -9.66
N LEU A 97 12.61 -1.98 -9.37
CA LEU A 97 13.79 -2.80 -9.09
C LEU A 97 13.57 -3.67 -7.84
N LYS A 98 13.01 -3.09 -6.77
CA LYS A 98 12.66 -3.83 -5.55
C LYS A 98 11.63 -4.93 -5.82
N ALA A 99 10.58 -4.64 -6.60
CA ALA A 99 9.58 -5.63 -6.99
C ALA A 99 10.16 -6.76 -7.85
N GLN A 100 11.22 -6.50 -8.61
CA GLN A 100 11.91 -7.51 -9.41
C GLN A 100 12.96 -8.28 -8.60
N GLN A 101 13.46 -7.69 -7.51
CA GLN A 101 14.42 -8.29 -6.58
C GLN A 101 13.77 -9.10 -5.46
N VAL A 102 12.44 -9.31 -5.48
CA VAL A 102 11.80 -10.31 -4.59
C VAL A 102 12.63 -11.57 -4.73
N THR A 103 13.32 -11.91 -3.66
CA THR A 103 14.36 -12.93 -3.72
C THR A 103 13.68 -14.26 -4.03
N PRO A 104 14.36 -15.21 -4.70
CA PRO A 104 13.81 -16.56 -4.85
C PRO A 104 13.33 -17.15 -3.51
N GLN A 105 13.97 -16.76 -2.41
CA GLN A 105 13.61 -17.14 -1.03
C GLN A 105 12.28 -16.53 -0.58
N GLU A 106 12.03 -15.25 -0.82
CA GLU A 106 10.74 -14.60 -0.50
C GLU A 106 9.60 -15.17 -1.35
N HIS A 107 9.86 -15.45 -2.62
CA HIS A 107 8.87 -16.10 -3.48
C HIS A 107 8.56 -17.54 -3.03
N LEU A 108 9.58 -18.29 -2.59
CA LEU A 108 9.40 -19.61 -1.97
C LEU A 108 8.59 -19.51 -0.67
N LEU A 109 8.87 -18.52 0.19
CA LEU A 109 8.14 -18.32 1.45
C LEU A 109 6.67 -17.98 1.21
N ILE A 110 6.38 -17.11 0.24
CA ILE A 110 5.00 -16.80 -0.16
C ILE A 110 4.30 -18.06 -0.67
N SER A 111 4.93 -18.81 -1.58
CA SER A 111 4.34 -20.05 -2.09
C SER A 111 4.19 -21.12 -1.01
N GLN A 112 5.11 -21.22 -0.05
CA GLN A 112 5.01 -22.15 1.08
C GLN A 112 3.85 -21.79 2.01
N ASN A 113 3.65 -20.50 2.29
CA ASN A 113 2.51 -20.03 3.09
C ASN A 113 1.17 -20.34 2.40
N GLU A 114 1.09 -20.10 1.08
CA GLU A 114 -0.11 -20.46 0.30
C GLU A 114 -0.37 -21.98 0.34
N ILE A 115 0.68 -22.80 0.16
CA ILE A 115 0.56 -24.27 0.25
C ILE A 115 0.10 -24.71 1.64
N GLN A 116 0.64 -24.11 2.70
CA GLN A 116 0.27 -24.44 4.08
C GLN A 116 -1.20 -24.09 4.36
N GLU A 117 -1.67 -22.96 3.87
CA GLU A 117 -3.07 -22.54 4.04
C GLU A 117 -4.04 -23.52 3.38
N TYR A 118 -3.74 -23.97 2.16
CA TYR A 118 -4.53 -25.02 1.50
C TYR A 118 -4.44 -26.36 2.24
N GLN A 119 -3.28 -26.71 2.79
CA GLN A 119 -3.09 -27.95 3.54
C GLN A 119 -3.97 -27.95 4.80
N ASP A 120 -3.98 -26.84 5.54
CA ASP A 120 -4.79 -26.67 6.74
C ASP A 120 -6.30 -26.75 6.41
N GLU A 121 -6.72 -26.19 5.28
CA GLU A 121 -8.11 -26.22 4.80
C GLU A 121 -8.56 -27.64 4.41
N ILE A 122 -7.70 -28.40 3.71
CA ILE A 122 -7.93 -29.81 3.37
C ILE A 122 -8.03 -30.66 4.64
N ASP A 123 -7.12 -30.48 5.59
CA ASP A 123 -7.09 -31.27 6.82
C ASP A 123 -8.32 -30.98 7.71
N ALA A 124 -8.76 -29.72 7.78
CA ALA A 124 -10.00 -29.35 8.47
C ALA A 124 -11.24 -30.00 7.82
N GLU A 125 -11.33 -30.01 6.49
CA GLU A 125 -12.45 -30.61 5.77
C GLU A 125 -12.47 -32.14 5.93
N LEU A 126 -11.30 -32.78 5.86
CA LEU A 126 -11.13 -34.22 6.11
C LEU A 126 -11.55 -34.57 7.54
N GLU A 127 -11.15 -33.79 8.54
CA GLU A 127 -11.52 -34.02 9.95
C GLU A 127 -13.03 -33.83 10.18
N SER A 128 -13.65 -32.87 9.49
CA SER A 128 -15.10 -32.65 9.56
C SER A 128 -15.90 -33.80 8.92
N SER A 129 -15.36 -34.37 7.83
CA SER A 129 -15.95 -35.47 7.06
C SER A 129 -15.66 -36.85 7.65
N ARG A 130 -14.81 -36.95 8.68
CA ARG A 130 -14.54 -38.21 9.37
C ARG A 130 -15.83 -38.77 9.99
N PRO A 131 -16.18 -40.03 9.71
CA PRO A 131 -17.38 -40.64 10.25
C PRO A 131 -17.27 -40.74 11.78
N LYS A 132 -18.08 -39.97 12.50
CA LYS A 132 -18.16 -40.03 13.98
C LYS A 132 -18.90 -41.31 14.37
N LEU A 133 -18.14 -42.36 14.69
CA LEU A 133 -18.67 -43.59 15.26
C LEU A 133 -19.46 -43.27 16.54
N ARG A 134 -20.72 -43.72 16.63
CA ARG A 134 -21.62 -43.50 17.79
C ARG A 134 -21.92 -44.81 18.52
N GLY A 135 -22.34 -44.70 19.78
CA GLY A 135 -22.77 -45.84 20.59
C GLY A 135 -21.59 -46.69 21.09
N VAL A 136 -21.78 -48.02 21.19
CA VAL A 136 -20.78 -48.96 21.76
C VAL A 136 -19.41 -48.88 21.04
N TYR A 137 -19.41 -48.53 19.76
CA TYR A 137 -18.19 -48.40 18.95
C TYR A 137 -17.47 -47.05 19.09
N ALA A 138 -18.04 -46.06 19.79
CA ALA A 138 -17.41 -44.75 20.00
C ALA A 138 -16.18 -44.82 20.92
N ALA A 139 -16.04 -45.87 21.73
CA ALA A 139 -14.89 -46.07 22.61
C ALA A 139 -13.58 -46.38 21.84
N TYR A 140 -13.68 -46.88 20.60
CA TYR A 140 -12.54 -47.29 19.79
C TYR A 140 -11.87 -46.13 19.01
N THR A 141 -12.47 -44.94 18.98
CA THR A 141 -11.89 -43.79 18.24
C THR A 141 -10.81 -43.04 19.02
N LYS A 142 -10.56 -43.37 20.29
CA LYS A 142 -9.55 -42.69 21.12
C LYS A 142 -8.15 -43.30 21.07
N GLU A 143 -7.94 -44.39 20.34
CA GLU A 143 -6.62 -45.02 20.21
C GLU A 143 -6.06 -44.77 18.81
N GLY A 144 -5.51 -43.58 18.59
CA GLY A 144 -4.94 -43.21 17.30
C GLY A 144 -3.88 -42.11 17.33
N GLU A 145 -3.45 -41.63 18.51
CA GLU A 145 -2.30 -40.72 18.64
C GLU A 145 -0.99 -41.50 18.79
N GLN A 146 -0.62 -42.26 17.75
CA GLN A 146 0.79 -42.56 17.46
C GLN A 146 0.97 -42.57 15.94
N PHE A 147 0.88 -41.38 15.33
CA PHE A 147 1.45 -41.19 14.00
C PHE A 147 2.96 -41.10 14.18
N GLN A 148 3.62 -42.24 13.98
CA GLN A 148 5.08 -42.30 13.88
C GLN A 148 5.48 -41.45 12.67
N LYS A 149 6.10 -40.28 12.93
CA LYS A 149 6.58 -39.39 11.88
C LYS A 149 7.44 -40.19 10.88
N PRO A 150 7.16 -40.13 9.58
CA PRO A 150 7.94 -40.88 8.61
C PRO A 150 9.39 -40.39 8.56
N SER A 151 10.30 -41.33 8.33
CA SER A 151 11.77 -41.23 8.47
C SER A 151 12.48 -40.13 7.66
N TRP A 152 11.79 -39.29 6.88
CA TRP A 152 12.39 -38.32 5.98
C TRP A 152 12.55 -36.90 6.58
N GLU A 153 12.14 -36.65 7.83
CA GLU A 153 12.37 -35.36 8.52
C GLU A 153 13.80 -35.17 9.10
N HIS A 154 14.75 -36.09 8.84
CA HIS A 154 16.12 -36.03 9.39
C HIS A 154 17.23 -35.89 8.32
N VAL A 155 16.94 -35.31 7.15
CA VAL A 155 17.98 -34.98 6.15
C VAL A 155 17.86 -33.53 5.72
#